data_AF-A0A921KUQ8-F1
#
_entry.id   AF-A0A921KUQ8-F1
#
_cell.length_a   1.000
_cell.length_b   1.000
_cell.length_c   1.000
_cell.angle_alpha   90.00
_cell.angle_beta   90.00
_cell.angle_gamma   90.00
#
_symmetry.space_group_name_H-M   'P 1'
#
loop_
_entity.id
_entity.type
_entity.pdbx_description
1 polymer ?
#
loop_
_entity_poly.entity_id
_entity_poly.type
_entity_poly.pdbx_seq_one_letter_code
_entity_poly.pdbx_strand_id
1 'polypeptide(L)' 'MKLHIKSIVKSLLIAIIIFIIFIAISGTKVILGASIIALIAFFGNYGSFLYEQHKLKKRDK' A
#
# COMPACT_ATOMS: atom_id res chain seq x y z
N MET A 1 -14.84 -7.71 -8.28
CA MET A 1 -13.47 -7.92 -8.84
C MET A 1 -12.78 -6.63 -9.30
N LYS A 2 -13.37 -5.81 -10.20
CA LYS A 2 -12.74 -4.56 -10.70
C LYS A 2 -12.26 -3.58 -9.60
N LEU A 3 -13.04 -3.42 -8.52
CA LEU A 3 -12.70 -2.51 -7.42
C LEU A 3 -11.50 -2.97 -6.59
N HIS A 4 -11.37 -4.28 -6.35
CA HIS A 4 -10.23 -4.86 -5.62
C HIS A 4 -8.93 -4.68 -6.40
N ILE A 5 -8.94 -5.02 -7.69
CA ILE A 5 -7.78 -4.85 -8.58
C ILE A 5 -7.38 -3.38 -8.66
N LYS A 6 -8.34 -2.46 -8.80
CA LYS A 6 -8.07 -1.03 -8.81
C LYS A 6 -7.41 -0.55 -7.51
N SER A 7 -7.83 -1.09 -6.36
CA SER A 7 -7.22 -0.73 -5.08
C SER A 7 -5.84 -1.34 -4.88
N ILE A 8 -5.62 -2.58 -5.32
CA ILE A 8 -4.29 -3.22 -5.31
C ILE A 8 -3.31 -2.39 -6.11
N VAL A 9 -3.68 -1.99 -7.33
CA VAL A 9 -2.84 -1.16 -8.21
C VAL A 9 -2.56 0.21 -7.56
N LYS A 10 -3.55 0.84 -6.93
CA LYS A 10 -3.35 2.11 -6.20
C LYS A 10 -2.38 1.96 -5.02
N SER A 11 -2.56 0.94 -4.19
CA SER A 11 -1.68 0.68 -3.06
C SER A 11 -0.26 0.34 -3.51
N LEU A 12 -0.12 -0.38 -4.63
CA LEU A 12 1.18 -0.73 -5.21
C LEU A 12 1.91 0.53 -5.70
N LEU A 13 1.19 1.44 -6.39
CA LEU A 13 1.73 2.73 -6.82
C LEU A 13 2.26 3.56 -5.65
N ILE A 14 1.50 3.64 -4.55
CA ILE A 14 1.92 4.36 -3.34
C ILE A 14 3.17 3.73 -2.73
N ALA A 15 3.22 2.40 -2.63
CA ALA A 15 4.38 1.69 -2.10
C ALA A 15 5.64 1.91 -2.95
N ILE A 16 5.52 1.91 -4.28
CA ILE A 16 6.62 2.20 -5.21
C ILE A 16 7.10 3.64 -5.05
N ILE A 17 6.19 4.60 -4.94
CA ILE A 17 6.55 6.02 -4.75
C ILE A 17 7.34 6.19 -3.43
N ILE A 18 6.84 5.61 -2.34
CA ILE A 18 7.53 5.67 -1.03
C ILE A 18 8.90 5.00 -1.12
N PHE A 19 9.01 3.85 -1.79
CA PHE A 19 10.26 3.14 -2.00
C PHE A 19 11.29 3.99 -2.75
N ILE A 20 10.89 4.63 -3.85
CA ILE A 20 11.77 5.48 -4.66
C ILE A 20 12.23 6.70 -3.86
N ILE A 21 11.32 7.37 -3.14
CA ILE A 21 11.65 8.53 -2.30
C ILE A 21 12.65 8.12 -1.20
N PHE A 22 12.43 6.97 -0.56
CA PHE A 22 13.29 6.52 0.54
C PHE A 22 14.71 6.18 0.06
N ILE A 23 14.83 5.54 -1.10
CA ILE A 23 16.12 5.27 -1.75
C ILE A 23 16.80 6.56 -2.22
N ALA A 24 16.03 7.50 -2.78
CA ALA A 24 16.58 8.79 -3.22
C ALA A 24 17.18 9.60 -2.07
N ILE A 25 16.55 9.56 -0.88
CA ILE A 25 17.01 10.29 0.31
C ILE A 25 18.15 9.56 1.02
N SER A 26 18.02 8.24 1.22
CA SER A 26 18.91 7.48 2.11
C SER A 26 20.04 6.76 1.36
N GLY A 27 19.97 6.73 0.03
CA GLY A 27 20.88 6.00 -0.84
C GLY A 27 20.61 4.49 -0.88
N THR A 28 21.38 3.79 -1.72
CA THR A 28 21.23 2.35 -1.98
C THR A 28 21.58 1.45 -0.78
N LYS A 29 22.27 1.99 0.23
CA LYS A 29 22.64 1.24 1.45
C LYS A 29 21.42 0.82 2.29
N VAL A 30 20.26 1.42 2.04
CA VAL A 30 19.04 1.21 2.84
C VAL A 30 17.94 0.48 2.07
N ILE A 31 18.29 -0.19 0.96
CA ILE A 31 17.34 -0.94 0.11
C ILE A 31 16.51 -1.95 0.91
N LEU A 32 17.12 -2.64 1.88
CA LEU A 32 16.43 -3.63 2.71
C LEU A 32 15.37 -2.96 3.60
N GLY A 33 15.72 -1.84 4.22
CA GLY A 33 14.79 -1.05 5.05
C GLY A 33 13.69 -0.38 4.23
N ALA A 34 14.05 0.16 3.06
CA ALA A 34 13.09 0.73 2.11
C ALA A 34 12.07 -0.31 1.66
N SER A 35 12.51 -1.55 1.39
CA SER A 35 11.63 -2.66 1.00
C SER A 35 10.64 -3.01 2.10
N ILE A 36 11.08 -3.06 3.36
CA ILE A 36 10.23 -3.32 4.52
C ILE A 36 9.20 -2.20 4.70
N ILE A 37 9.62 -0.93 4.61
CA ILE A 37 8.71 0.21 4.73
C ILE A 37 7.68 0.22 3.58
N ALA A 38 8.11 -0.08 2.36
CA ALA A 38 7.21 -0.18 1.20
C ALA A 38 6.19 -1.30 1.37
N LEU A 39 6.59 -2.46 1.91
CA LEU A 39 5.69 -3.56 2.26
C LEU A 39 4.67 -3.14 3.33
N ILE A 40 5.12 -2.49 4.41
CA ILE A 40 4.24 -1.99 5.46
C ILE A 40 3.24 -0.98 4.90
N ALA A 41 3.68 -0.04 4.06
CA ALA A 41 2.81 0.94 3.42
C ALA A 41 1.78 0.27 2.49
N PHE A 42 2.20 -0.74 1.72
CA PHE A 42 1.33 -1.51 0.86
C PHE A 42 0.25 -2.25 1.66
N PHE A 43 0.65 -3.02 2.67
CA PHE A 43 -0.26 -3.79 3.51
C PHE A 43 -1.17 -2.91 4.36
N GLY A 44 -0.67 -1.79 4.88
CA GLY A 44 -1.48 -0.82 5.61
C GLY A 44 -2.57 -0.21 4.73
N ASN A 45 -2.22 0.23 3.52
CA ASN A 45 -3.18 0.83 2.60
C ASN A 45 -4.19 -0.19 2.06
N TYR A 46 -3.74 -1.42 1.77
CA TYR A 46 -4.61 -2.51 1.34
C TYR A 46 -5.54 -3.01 2.48
N GLY A 47 -5.03 -3.11 3.71
CA GLY A 47 -5.81 -3.45 4.89
C GLY A 47 -6.89 -2.42 5.19
N SER A 48 -6.58 -1.13 5.06
CA SER A 48 -7.56 -0.05 5.18
C SER A 48 -8.70 -0.19 4.15
N PHE A 49 -8.35 -0.47 2.88
CA PHE A 49 -9.36 -0.72 1.85
C PHE A 49 -10.26 -1.94 2.15
N LEU A 50 -9.69 -3.04 2.65
CA LEU A 50 -10.45 -4.23 3.04
C LEU A 50 -11.39 -3.93 4.21
N TYR A 51 -10.94 -3.16 5.18
CA TYR A 51 -11.75 -2.74 6.32
C TYR A 51 -12.92 -1.84 5.87
N GLU A 52 -12.65 -0.89 4.98
CA GLU A 52 -13.66 0.02 4.43
C GLU A 52 -14.72 -0.74 3.61
N GLN A 53 -14.30 -1.70 2.77
CA GLN A 53 -15.19 -2.63 2.07
C GLN A 53 -16.06 -3.46 3.04
N HIS A 54 -15.46 -3.98 4.11
CA HIS A 54 -16.20 -4.76 5.11
C HIS A 54 -17.23 -3.91 5.86
N LYS A 55 -16.89 -2.67 6.21
CA LYS A 55 -17.78 -1.72 6.87
C LYS A 55 -18.94 -1.29 5.96
N LEU A 56 -18.66 -1.02 4.69
CA LEU A 56 -19.68 -0.69 3.69
C LEU A 56 -20.66 -1.87 3.50
N LYS A 57 -20.15 -3.10 3.41
CA LYS A 57 -20.99 -4.31 3.31
C LYS A 57 -21.87 -4.56 4.54
N LYS A 58 -21.50 -4.02 5.71
CA LYS A 58 -22.27 -4.09 6.96
C LYS A 58 -23.32 -2.99 7.10
N ARG A 59 -23.19 -1.86 6.40
CA ARG A 59 -24.17 -0.74 6.41
C ARG A 59 -25.32 -0.93 5.43
N ASP A 60 -25.15 -1.78 4.44
CA ASP A 60 -26.16 -2.11 3.42
C ASP A 60 -27.10 -3.27 3.84
N LYS A 61 -26.97 -3.74 5.09
CA LYS A 61 -27.85 -4.74 5.73
C LYS A 61 -28.59 -4.09 6.90
#